data_AF-A0A2V9XBE6-F1
#
_entry.id   AF-A0A2V9XBE6-F1
#
_cell.length_a   1.000
_cell.length_b   1.000
_cell.length_c   1.000
_cell.angle_alpha   90.00
_cell.angle_beta   90.00
_cell.angle_gamma   90.00
#
_symmetry.space_group_name_H-M   'P 1'
#
loop_
_entity.id
_entity.type
_entity.pdbx_description
1 polymer ?
#
loop_
_entity_poly.entity_id
_entity_poly.type
_entity_poly.pdbx_seq_one_letter_code
_entity_poly.pdbx_strand_id
1 'polypeptide(L)'
;TIDPVAAKLLAFKSNQFNDASGFLFPGADPSSGGQFVLSKAGTYTDDQFTANYDREFHNSADKISARFFFSNFESVLPFGAGGLTATLGGTISQTDLNFPLDLPVHDRFFSIAETHLFNPRLVNEFRFGYVHIDNKAINKPIITVDDLGINRPNNNLFKTIYKFTFSTFQLGPTPGADQ
;
A
#
# COMPACT_ATOMS: atom_id res chain seq x y z
N THR A 1 9.24 -38.73 -6.74
CA THR A 1 8.42 -38.33 -5.59
C THR A 1 8.30 -36.82 -5.59
N ILE A 2 7.10 -36.27 -5.37
CA ILE A 2 6.92 -34.80 -5.35
C ILE A 2 7.59 -34.23 -4.09
N ASP A 3 8.21 -33.06 -4.21
CA ASP A 3 8.78 -32.32 -3.09
C ASP A 3 7.70 -32.02 -2.01
N PRO A 4 7.96 -32.19 -0.70
CA PRO A 4 6.96 -31.98 0.34
C PRO A 4 6.38 -30.57 0.41
N VAL A 5 7.19 -29.53 0.14
CA VAL A 5 6.73 -28.13 0.11
C VAL A 5 5.79 -27.93 -1.06
N ALA A 6 6.16 -28.42 -2.25
CA ALA A 6 5.31 -28.38 -3.44
C ALA A 6 3.98 -29.12 -3.22
N ALA A 7 4.02 -30.31 -2.61
CA ALA A 7 2.81 -31.08 -2.31
C ALA A 7 1.87 -30.33 -1.35
N LYS A 8 2.41 -29.71 -0.29
CA LYS A 8 1.62 -28.88 0.64
C LYS A 8 1.05 -27.64 -0.03
N LEU A 9 1.84 -26.96 -0.86
CA LEU A 9 1.42 -25.76 -1.56
C LEU A 9 0.25 -26.04 -2.51
N LEU A 10 0.35 -27.10 -3.31
CA LEU A 10 -0.72 -27.51 -4.24
C LEU A 10 -1.98 -27.98 -3.51
N ALA A 11 -1.84 -28.56 -2.32
CA ALA A 11 -2.97 -29.02 -1.50
C ALA A 11 -3.58 -27.93 -0.61
N PHE A 12 -2.97 -26.75 -0.51
CA PHE A 12 -3.38 -25.72 0.43
C PHE A 12 -4.76 -25.16 0.09
N LYS A 13 -5.63 -25.10 1.10
CA LYS A 13 -7.00 -24.61 0.99
C LYS A 13 -7.07 -23.11 1.29
N SER A 14 -7.84 -22.38 0.48
CA SER A 14 -8.00 -20.93 0.58
C SER A 14 -9.39 -20.53 0.15
N ASN A 15 -9.94 -19.53 0.83
CA ASN A 15 -11.20 -18.88 0.47
C ASN A 15 -10.99 -17.53 -0.24
N GLN A 16 -9.77 -17.22 -0.68
CA GLN A 16 -9.44 -15.96 -1.38
C GLN A 16 -10.39 -15.69 -2.54
N PHE A 17 -10.79 -16.76 -3.24
CA PHE A 17 -11.62 -16.71 -4.43
C PHE A 17 -13.12 -16.98 -4.19
N ASN A 18 -13.61 -16.68 -2.97
CA ASN A 18 -15.01 -16.87 -2.56
C ASN A 18 -15.51 -18.33 -2.55
N ASP A 19 -14.59 -19.31 -2.47
CA ASP A 19 -14.89 -20.72 -2.24
C ASP A 19 -14.18 -21.22 -0.98
N ALA A 20 -14.93 -21.52 0.09
CA ALA A 20 -14.37 -22.00 1.35
C ALA A 20 -13.69 -23.38 1.24
N SER A 21 -14.03 -24.16 0.21
CA SER A 21 -13.39 -25.47 -0.08
C SER A 21 -12.33 -25.36 -1.18
N GLY A 22 -12.09 -24.15 -1.68
CA GLY A 22 -11.21 -23.85 -2.80
C GLY A 22 -9.73 -24.07 -2.48
N PHE A 23 -8.93 -24.19 -3.53
CA PHE A 23 -7.47 -24.24 -3.41
C PHE A 23 -6.86 -22.85 -3.56
N LEU A 24 -5.64 -22.67 -3.03
CA LEU A 24 -4.86 -21.45 -3.21
C LEU A 24 -4.62 -21.11 -4.67
N PHE A 25 -4.31 -22.12 -5.49
CA PHE A 25 -4.24 -21.97 -6.93
C PHE A 25 -5.62 -22.28 -7.52
N PRO A 26 -6.31 -21.29 -8.10
CA PRO A 26 -7.61 -21.54 -8.68
C PRO A 26 -7.47 -22.41 -9.92
N GLY A 27 -8.33 -23.42 -10.04
CA GLY A 27 -8.55 -24.12 -11.29
C GLY A 27 -9.54 -23.33 -12.15
N ALA A 28 -9.32 -23.29 -13.46
CA ALA A 28 -10.32 -22.80 -14.40
C ALA A 28 -11.20 -23.96 -14.87
N ASP A 29 -12.50 -23.72 -15.01
CA ASP A 29 -13.42 -24.70 -15.60
C ASP A 29 -13.06 -24.88 -17.09
N PRO A 30 -12.71 -26.10 -17.54
CA PRO A 30 -12.43 -26.35 -18.96
C PRO A 30 -13.62 -26.00 -19.87
N SER A 31 -14.86 -26.07 -19.35
CA SER A 31 -16.07 -25.76 -20.09
C SER A 31 -16.31 -24.25 -20.28
N SER A 32 -15.67 -23.38 -19.50
CA SER A 32 -15.67 -21.92 -19.68
C SER A 32 -14.60 -21.43 -20.67
N GLY A 33 -13.93 -22.34 -21.39
CA GLY A 33 -12.76 -22.02 -22.20
C GLY A 33 -11.53 -21.68 -21.36
N GLY A 34 -11.48 -22.11 -20.09
CA GLY A 34 -10.39 -21.81 -19.18
C GLY A 34 -10.41 -20.38 -18.64
N GLN A 35 -11.55 -19.67 -18.75
CA GLN A 35 -11.68 -18.32 -18.21
C GLN A 35 -11.92 -18.37 -16.70
N PHE A 36 -11.13 -17.59 -15.95
CA PHE A 36 -11.31 -17.37 -14.52
C PHE A 36 -11.68 -15.91 -14.28
N VAL A 37 -12.91 -15.67 -13.82
CA VAL A 37 -13.43 -14.33 -13.51
C VAL A 37 -13.96 -14.32 -12.10
N LEU A 38 -13.46 -13.38 -11.30
CA LEU A 38 -13.94 -13.14 -9.95
C LEU A 38 -13.92 -11.65 -9.66
N SER A 39 -14.86 -11.20 -8.82
CA SER A 39 -14.82 -9.87 -8.23
C SER A 39 -14.89 -10.00 -6.71
N LYS A 40 -14.11 -9.17 -6.02
CA LYS A 40 -14.14 -8.99 -4.57
C LYS A 40 -14.02 -7.50 -4.30
N ALA A 41 -14.87 -6.97 -3.45
CA ALA A 41 -14.84 -5.56 -3.11
C ALA A 41 -13.57 -5.24 -2.30
N GLY A 42 -12.83 -4.22 -2.73
CA GLY A 42 -11.88 -3.52 -1.88
C GLY A 42 -12.59 -2.48 -1.02
N THR A 43 -11.88 -1.95 -0.03
CA THR A 43 -12.35 -0.86 0.81
C THR A 43 -11.35 0.27 0.78
N TYR A 44 -11.81 1.51 0.91
CA TYR A 44 -10.94 2.65 1.16
C TYR A 44 -11.60 3.61 2.14
N THR A 45 -10.78 4.29 2.93
CA THR A 45 -11.16 5.40 3.81
C THR A 45 -10.14 6.51 3.67
N ASP A 46 -10.59 7.76 3.70
CA ASP A 46 -9.73 8.91 3.57
C ASP A 46 -10.25 10.06 4.44
N ASP A 47 -9.38 10.58 5.30
CA ASP A 47 -9.62 11.78 6.12
C ASP A 47 -8.48 12.76 5.88
N GLN A 48 -8.81 13.90 5.28
CA GLN A 48 -7.84 14.90 4.88
C GLN A 48 -8.29 16.29 5.28
N PHE A 49 -7.31 17.10 5.68
CA PHE A 49 -7.55 18.48 6.04
C PHE A 49 -6.41 19.35 5.55
N THR A 50 -6.77 20.55 5.09
CA THR A 50 -5.82 21.60 4.74
C THR A 50 -6.25 22.89 5.41
N ALA A 51 -5.29 23.57 6.03
CA ALA A 51 -5.46 24.94 6.52
C ALA A 51 -4.34 25.83 6.00
N ASN A 52 -4.69 27.06 5.65
CA ASN A 52 -3.75 28.13 5.32
C ASN A 52 -4.08 29.35 6.18
N TYR A 53 -3.06 30.07 6.58
CA TYR A 53 -3.18 31.28 7.38
C TYR A 53 -2.19 32.33 6.90
N ASP A 54 -2.70 33.51 6.57
CA ASP A 54 -1.89 34.66 6.21
C ASP A 54 -2.34 35.85 7.06
N ARG A 55 -1.39 36.54 7.69
CA ARG A 55 -1.67 37.76 8.44
C ARG A 55 -0.53 38.74 8.39
N GLU A 56 -0.88 39.97 8.06
CA GLU A 56 0.00 41.13 8.21
C GLU A 56 -0.17 41.76 9.60
N PHE A 57 0.91 42.27 10.15
CA PHE A 57 0.93 42.99 11.41
C PHE A 57 2.05 44.06 11.40
N HIS A 58 2.14 44.85 12.46
CA HIS A 58 3.06 45.99 12.57
C HIS A 58 3.00 46.95 11.36
N ASN A 59 1.79 47.40 11.01
CA ASN A 59 1.54 48.27 9.86
C ASN A 59 2.09 47.70 8.54
N SER A 60 1.92 46.39 8.35
CA SER A 60 2.39 45.62 7.18
C SER A 60 3.91 45.54 7.04
N ALA A 61 4.68 45.83 8.11
CA ALA A 61 6.11 45.56 8.15
C ALA A 61 6.39 44.06 8.33
N ASP A 62 5.48 43.32 8.94
CA ASP A 62 5.62 41.89 9.18
C ASP A 62 4.44 41.11 8.58
N LYS A 63 4.75 39.97 7.98
CA LYS A 63 3.75 39.02 7.46
C LYS A 63 4.08 37.61 7.92
N ILE A 64 3.12 36.94 8.54
CA ILE A 64 3.19 35.49 8.76
C ILE A 64 2.33 34.77 7.73
N SER A 65 2.90 33.71 7.14
CA SER A 65 2.22 32.76 6.26
C SER A 65 2.44 31.35 6.80
N ALA A 66 1.37 30.62 7.10
CA ALA A 66 1.42 29.24 7.56
C ALA A 66 0.52 28.33 6.73
N ARG A 67 0.95 27.09 6.57
CA ARG A 67 0.20 26.03 5.91
C ARG A 67 0.33 24.74 6.69
N PHE A 68 -0.80 24.05 6.83
CA PHE A 68 -0.88 22.74 7.45
C PHE A 68 -1.70 21.81 6.56
N PHE A 69 -1.25 20.56 6.45
CA PHE A 69 -1.97 19.49 5.78
C PHE A 69 -1.80 18.19 6.56
N PHE A 70 -2.88 17.42 6.65
CA PHE A 70 -2.79 16.00 7.01
C PHE A 70 -3.65 15.15 6.08
N SER A 71 -3.26 13.89 5.95
CA SER A 71 -4.07 12.82 5.38
C SER A 71 -3.93 11.56 6.23
N ASN A 72 -5.05 10.89 6.49
CA ASN A 72 -5.11 9.52 6.98
C ASN A 72 -5.92 8.72 5.95
N PHE A 73 -5.22 7.91 5.19
CA PHE A 73 -5.81 7.07 4.16
C PHE A 73 -5.54 5.59 4.47
N GLU A 74 -6.50 4.73 4.18
CA GLU A 74 -6.32 3.28 4.23
C GLU A 74 -7.08 2.65 3.06
N SER A 75 -6.45 1.68 2.39
CA SER A 75 -7.08 0.93 1.31
C SER A 75 -6.71 -0.54 1.37
N VAL A 76 -7.72 -1.40 1.16
CA VAL A 76 -7.54 -2.84 1.08
C VAL A 76 -7.74 -3.29 -0.36
N LEU A 77 -6.67 -3.83 -0.96
CA LEU A 77 -6.68 -4.45 -2.28
C LEU A 77 -6.86 -5.97 -2.12
N PRO A 78 -8.05 -6.53 -2.43
CA PRO A 78 -8.35 -7.93 -2.15
C PRO A 78 -7.54 -8.93 -2.98
N PHE A 79 -6.99 -8.51 -4.11
CA PHE A 79 -6.10 -9.30 -4.97
C PHE A 79 -4.67 -8.71 -5.04
N GLY A 80 -4.32 -7.92 -4.02
CA GLY A 80 -3.01 -7.29 -3.89
C GLY A 80 -2.64 -6.39 -5.06
N ALA A 81 -1.33 -6.17 -5.21
CA ALA A 81 -0.74 -5.36 -6.26
C ALA A 81 0.32 -6.16 -7.04
N GLY A 82 0.17 -6.21 -8.37
CA GLY A 82 1.17 -6.82 -9.26
C GLY A 82 2.36 -5.94 -9.58
N GLY A 83 2.20 -4.61 -9.47
CA GLY A 83 3.23 -3.62 -9.80
C GLY A 83 3.20 -2.38 -8.91
N LEU A 84 4.21 -1.52 -9.07
CA LEU A 84 4.48 -0.35 -8.21
C LEU A 84 3.31 0.64 -8.17
N THR A 85 2.59 0.84 -9.28
CA THR A 85 1.46 1.79 -9.32
C THR A 85 0.37 1.41 -8.32
N ALA A 86 0.03 0.12 -8.24
CA ALA A 86 -1.00 -0.38 -7.34
C ALA A 86 -0.54 -0.35 -5.87
N THR A 87 0.76 -0.53 -5.59
CA THR A 87 1.29 -0.39 -4.22
C THR A 87 1.27 1.04 -3.69
N LEU A 88 1.07 2.03 -4.56
CA LEU A 88 0.93 3.44 -4.21
C LEU A 88 -0.54 3.91 -4.25
N GLY A 89 -1.50 2.98 -4.19
CA GLY A 89 -2.94 3.30 -4.23
C GLY A 89 -3.48 3.62 -5.63
N GLY A 90 -2.72 3.35 -6.69
CA GLY A 90 -3.16 3.51 -8.07
C GLY A 90 -3.98 2.33 -8.62
N THR A 91 -4.20 2.32 -9.93
CA THR A 91 -5.01 1.31 -10.63
C THR A 91 -4.43 -0.10 -10.49
N ILE A 92 -5.29 -1.09 -10.19
CA ILE A 92 -4.98 -2.51 -10.17
C ILE A 92 -5.12 -3.16 -11.56
N SER A 93 -4.37 -4.24 -11.82
CA SER A 93 -4.50 -5.01 -13.07
C SER A 93 -5.60 -6.06 -12.96
N GLN A 94 -6.28 -6.35 -14.08
CA GLN A 94 -7.22 -7.49 -14.16
C GLN A 94 -6.53 -8.85 -13.97
N THR A 95 -5.21 -8.90 -14.10
CA THR A 95 -4.38 -10.09 -13.92
C THR A 95 -3.76 -10.21 -12.52
N ASP A 96 -4.07 -9.27 -11.62
CA ASP A 96 -3.62 -9.33 -10.24
C ASP A 96 -4.47 -10.35 -9.48
N LEU A 97 -3.86 -11.48 -9.11
CA LEU A 97 -4.44 -12.51 -8.24
C LEU A 97 -3.56 -12.72 -6.99
N ASN A 98 -2.86 -11.67 -6.58
CA ASN A 98 -1.95 -11.67 -5.44
C ASN A 98 -2.74 -11.74 -4.13
N PHE A 99 -2.02 -11.95 -3.02
CA PHE A 99 -2.61 -11.94 -1.69
C PHE A 99 -3.10 -10.54 -1.33
N PRO A 100 -4.11 -10.42 -0.45
CA PRO A 100 -4.64 -9.13 -0.07
C PRO A 100 -3.54 -8.21 0.45
N LEU A 101 -3.60 -6.94 0.05
CA LEU A 101 -2.67 -5.90 0.44
C LEU A 101 -3.43 -4.78 1.15
N ASP A 102 -2.83 -4.29 2.22
CA ASP A 102 -3.34 -3.18 3.01
C ASP A 102 -2.37 -1.99 2.89
N LEU A 103 -2.91 -0.81 2.60
CA LEU A 103 -2.18 0.40 2.23
C LEU A 103 -2.54 1.57 3.16
N PRO A 104 -2.05 1.57 4.41
CA PRO A 104 -2.21 2.71 5.31
C PRO A 104 -1.21 3.82 4.97
N VAL A 105 -1.69 5.06 5.02
CA VAL A 105 -0.97 6.29 4.72
C VAL A 105 -1.27 7.33 5.81
N HIS A 106 -0.22 7.89 6.42
CA HIS A 106 -0.32 8.97 7.39
C HIS A 106 0.64 10.11 7.05
N ASP A 107 0.14 11.08 6.28
CA ASP A 107 0.95 12.20 5.84
C ASP A 107 0.70 13.44 6.70
N ARG A 108 1.78 14.13 7.06
CA ARG A 108 1.76 15.39 7.82
C ARG A 108 2.68 16.39 7.15
N PHE A 109 2.14 17.58 6.88
CA PHE A 109 2.89 18.70 6.36
C PHE A 109 2.58 19.95 7.17
N PHE A 110 3.63 20.67 7.54
CA PHE A 110 3.52 21.98 8.15
C PHE A 110 4.60 22.89 7.60
N SER A 111 4.24 24.14 7.29
CA SER A 111 5.21 25.18 6.97
C SER A 111 4.77 26.49 7.57
N ILE A 112 5.73 27.28 8.03
CA ILE A 112 5.52 28.65 8.46
C ILE A 112 6.65 29.53 7.91
N ALA A 113 6.28 30.72 7.48
CA ALA A 113 7.18 31.77 7.06
C ALA A 113 6.80 33.07 7.77
N GLU A 114 7.83 33.84 8.10
CA GLU A 114 7.70 35.21 8.58
C GLU A 114 8.56 36.08 7.66
N THR A 115 7.97 37.16 7.13
CA THR A 115 8.63 38.13 6.27
C THR A 115 8.61 39.50 6.95
N HIS A 116 9.80 40.03 7.24
CA HIS A 116 9.99 41.34 7.85
C HIS A 116 10.58 42.35 6.86
N LEU A 117 9.94 43.50 6.71
CA LEU A 117 10.43 44.65 5.97
C LEU A 117 11.11 45.64 6.93
N PHE A 118 12.43 45.65 6.95
CA PHE A 118 13.19 46.65 7.71
C PHE A 118 13.02 48.07 7.13
N ASN A 119 12.92 48.17 5.79
CA ASN A 119 12.59 49.39 5.04
C ASN A 119 12.17 48.99 3.60
N PRO A 120 11.70 49.93 2.74
CA PRO A 120 11.26 49.59 1.38
C PRO A 120 12.32 48.96 0.45
N ARG A 121 13.57 48.82 0.90
CA ARG A 121 14.69 48.24 0.15
C ARG A 121 15.35 47.06 0.87
N LEU A 122 14.91 46.69 2.07
CA LEU A 122 15.51 45.62 2.86
C LEU A 122 14.41 44.73 3.44
N VAL A 123 14.41 43.48 3.01
CA VAL A 123 13.48 42.43 3.43
C VAL A 123 14.29 41.27 4.00
N ASN A 124 13.81 40.68 5.09
CA ASN A 124 14.28 39.40 5.59
C ASN A 124 13.11 38.43 5.69
N GLU A 125 13.40 37.15 5.49
CA GLU A 125 12.40 36.11 5.56
C GLU A 125 12.97 34.91 6.27
N PHE A 126 12.22 34.42 7.25
CA PHE A 126 12.48 33.18 7.95
C PHE A 126 11.49 32.12 7.50
N ARG A 127 11.97 30.89 7.24
CA ARG A 127 11.13 29.75 6.88
C ARG A 127 11.45 28.55 7.75
N PHE A 128 10.40 27.88 8.19
CA PHE A 128 10.47 26.57 8.83
C PHE A 128 9.45 25.63 8.21
N GLY A 129 9.80 24.35 8.10
CA GLY A 129 8.92 23.32 7.58
C GLY A 129 9.15 21.96 8.23
N TYR A 130 8.08 21.17 8.29
CA TYR A 130 8.05 19.80 8.74
C TYR A 130 7.27 18.95 7.75
N VAL A 131 7.85 17.82 7.36
CA VAL A 131 7.23 16.83 6.49
C VAL A 131 7.44 15.47 7.11
N HIS A 132 6.35 14.73 7.26
CA HIS A 132 6.38 13.33 7.67
C HIS A 132 5.44 12.56 6.76
N ILE A 133 5.99 11.55 6.10
CA ILE A 133 5.29 10.67 5.17
C ILE A 133 5.44 9.26 5.75
N ASP A 134 4.31 8.63 6.07
CA ASP A 134 4.27 7.26 6.57
C ASP A 134 3.34 6.42 5.69
N ASN A 135 3.91 5.86 4.63
CA ASN A 135 3.22 5.04 3.65
C ASN A 135 3.72 3.61 3.78
N LYS A 136 2.80 2.67 4.03
CA LYS A 136 3.15 1.25 4.15
C LYS A 136 2.37 0.43 3.15
N ALA A 137 2.99 -0.68 2.77
CA ALA A 137 2.32 -1.74 2.06
C ALA A 137 2.43 -2.98 2.93
N ILE A 138 1.30 -3.53 3.38
CA ILE A 138 1.26 -4.62 4.36
C ILE A 138 0.58 -5.82 3.72
N ASN A 139 1.32 -6.90 3.49
CA ASN A 139 0.71 -8.13 3.01
C ASN A 139 -0.17 -8.74 4.09
N LYS A 140 -1.35 -9.21 3.70
CA LYS A 140 -2.14 -10.13 4.52
C LYS A 140 -1.91 -11.55 4.00
N PRO A 141 -0.97 -12.31 4.58
CA PRO A 141 -0.65 -13.65 4.10
C PRO A 141 -1.86 -14.58 4.22
N ILE A 142 -2.17 -15.28 3.12
CA ILE A 142 -3.16 -16.37 3.12
C ILE A 142 -2.50 -17.69 3.53
N ILE A 143 -1.22 -17.83 3.21
CA ILE A 143 -0.36 -18.96 3.53
C ILE A 143 1.01 -18.41 3.94
N THR A 144 1.65 -19.08 4.87
CA THR A 144 2.95 -18.71 5.41
C THR A 144 4.03 -19.73 5.08
N VAL A 145 5.28 -19.32 5.26
CA VAL A 145 6.44 -20.22 5.22
C VAL A 145 6.35 -21.36 6.23
N ASP A 146 5.75 -21.13 7.39
CA ASP A 146 5.61 -22.12 8.46
C ASP A 146 4.58 -23.20 8.08
N ASP A 147 3.46 -22.82 7.43
CA ASP A 147 2.46 -23.76 6.90
C ASP A 147 3.06 -24.77 5.91
N LEU A 148 3.99 -24.28 5.10
CA LEU A 148 4.68 -25.07 4.09
C LEU A 148 5.92 -25.81 4.61
N GLY A 149 6.45 -25.41 5.77
CA GLY A 149 7.73 -25.91 6.28
C GLY A 149 8.93 -25.38 5.52
N ILE A 150 8.82 -24.18 4.92
CA ILE A 150 9.93 -23.50 4.27
C ILE A 150 10.84 -22.91 5.35
N ASN A 151 12.09 -23.37 5.41
CA ASN A 151 13.11 -22.83 6.32
C ASN A 151 14.05 -21.88 5.56
N ARG A 152 14.00 -20.59 5.88
CA ARG A 152 14.93 -19.57 5.35
C ARG A 152 15.42 -18.65 6.48
N PRO A 153 16.61 -18.03 6.34
CA PRO A 153 17.23 -17.24 7.41
C PRO A 153 16.39 -16.09 7.99
N ASN A 154 15.43 -15.57 7.22
CA ASN A 154 14.63 -14.40 7.57
C ASN A 154 13.16 -14.74 7.96
N ASN A 155 12.84 -15.99 8.30
CA ASN A 155 11.48 -16.39 8.73
C ASN A 155 10.99 -15.73 10.02
N ASN A 156 11.91 -15.18 10.83
CA ASN A 156 11.60 -14.37 12.00
C ASN A 156 11.16 -12.94 11.62
N LEU A 157 11.48 -12.48 10.42
CA LEU A 157 11.13 -11.16 9.90
C LEU A 157 9.93 -11.22 8.95
N PHE A 158 9.92 -12.18 8.02
CA PHE A 158 8.91 -12.29 6.98
C PHE A 158 8.22 -13.65 7.00
N LYS A 159 6.89 -13.65 7.09
CA LYS A 159 6.06 -14.85 7.12
C LYS A 159 5.51 -15.27 5.75
N THR A 160 5.49 -14.34 4.79
CA THR A 160 4.97 -14.58 3.44
C THR A 160 5.83 -15.56 2.64
N ILE A 161 5.18 -16.39 1.84
CA ILE A 161 5.84 -17.30 0.88
C ILE A 161 6.41 -16.54 -0.32
N TYR A 162 7.02 -17.23 -1.29
CA TYR A 162 7.46 -16.59 -2.54
C TYR A 162 6.28 -16.21 -3.45
N LYS A 163 6.46 -15.14 -4.23
CA LYS A 163 5.54 -14.77 -5.32
C LYS A 163 5.81 -15.63 -6.55
N PHE A 164 4.75 -16.10 -7.18
CA PHE A 164 4.78 -16.82 -8.44
C PHE A 164 4.34 -15.91 -9.58
N THR A 165 5.16 -15.84 -10.62
CA THR A 165 4.85 -15.09 -11.84
C THR A 165 4.66 -16.09 -12.97
N PHE A 166 3.45 -16.11 -13.52
CA PHE A 166 3.10 -16.88 -14.70
C PHE A 166 3.04 -15.95 -15.91
N SER A 167 2.89 -16.54 -17.11
CA SER A 167 2.83 -15.78 -18.37
C SER A 167 1.75 -14.68 -18.36
N THR A 168 0.61 -14.95 -17.72
CA THR A 168 -0.58 -14.07 -17.79
C THR A 168 -1.04 -13.50 -16.46
N PHE A 169 -0.58 -14.03 -15.32
CA PHE A 169 -0.99 -13.57 -14.00
C PHE A 169 0.10 -13.80 -12.95
N GLN A 170 -0.10 -13.22 -11.77
CA GLN A 170 0.78 -13.37 -10.63
C GLN A 170 -0.02 -13.77 -9.40
N LEU A 171 0.60 -14.57 -8.52
CA LEU A 171 -0.01 -15.04 -7.28
C LEU A 171 1.02 -15.09 -6.16
N GLY A 172 0.62 -14.68 -4.96
CA GLY A 172 1.48 -14.61 -3.79
C GLY A 172 1.52 -13.21 -3.19
N PRO A 173 2.45 -12.93 -2.26
CA PRO A 173 2.56 -11.61 -1.66
C PRO A 173 2.97 -10.55 -2.69
N THR A 174 2.55 -9.31 -2.46
CA THR A 174 3.02 -8.15 -3.21
C THR A 174 4.51 -7.90 -2.91
N PRO A 175 5.36 -7.71 -3.93
CA PRO A 175 6.78 -7.40 -3.74
C PRO A 175 6.98 -6.03 -3.08
N GLY A 176 7.99 -5.93 -2.21
CA GLY A 176 8.35 -4.66 -1.56
C GLY A 176 7.41 -4.24 -0.42
N ALA A 177 6.34 -4.98 -0.17
CA ALA A 177 5.52 -4.83 1.03
C ALA A 177 6.21 -5.46 2.26
N ASP A 178 5.74 -5.06 3.44
CA ASP A 178 6.28 -5.40 4.77
C ASP A 178 7.71 -4.86 5.02
N GLN A 179 8.13 -3.83 4.28
CA GLN A 179 9.42 -3.15 4.41
C GLN A 179 9.36 -1.92 5.32
#